data_AF-A0A067F4A4-F1
#
_entry.id   AF-A0A067F4A4-F1
#
_cell.length_a   1.000
_cell.length_b   1.000
_cell.length_c   1.000
_cell.angle_alpha   90.00
_cell.angle_beta   90.00
_cell.angle_gamma   90.00
#
_symmetry.space_group_name_H-M   'P 1'
#
loop_
_entity.id
_entity.type
_entity.pdbx_description
1 polymer ?
#
loop_
_entity_poly.entity_id
_entity_poly.type
_entity_poly.pdbx_seq_one_letter_code
_entity_poly.pdbx_strand_id
1 'polypeptide(L)'
;MGPDHPHYLQSFELGGEARHLQIARLLDCTTWSGAGPGLMDAVTKGAMQAGKPVGGFKVGKEAGEWTASNFHPYLPLETYLTCRFFSARKHGLIDCAVRNDSCDRTAVVALPGGVGTLDEMFEILALIQLERIGSELPVPFLVMNYDSFYKKLLDFLGDCEDWGTVAKDEVASLWKICDSNSEALSYLAEFYDLSSIDKRVHEVNLKSTHGIVS
;
A
#
# COMPACT_ATOMS: atom_id res chain seq x y z
N MET A 1 -13.85 4.60 -8.41
CA MET A 1 -13.18 5.90 -8.64
C MET A 1 -12.33 5.76 -9.90
N GLY A 2 -12.72 6.41 -11.00
CA GLY A 2 -12.02 6.31 -12.29
C GLY A 2 -10.92 7.36 -12.47
N PRO A 3 -10.24 7.42 -13.63
CA PRO A 3 -9.08 8.27 -13.88
C PRO A 3 -9.27 9.77 -13.63
N ASP A 4 -10.49 10.29 -13.84
CA ASP A 4 -10.81 11.71 -13.65
C ASP A 4 -11.07 12.09 -12.18
N HIS A 5 -11.07 11.11 -11.27
CA HIS A 5 -11.34 11.35 -9.84
C HIS A 5 -10.06 11.79 -9.11
N PRO A 6 -10.10 12.80 -8.22
CA PRO A 6 -8.92 13.26 -7.47
C PRO A 6 -8.18 12.15 -6.74
N HIS A 7 -8.90 11.23 -6.07
CA HIS A 7 -8.28 10.08 -5.39
C HIS A 7 -7.54 9.14 -6.34
N TYR A 8 -7.95 9.04 -7.61
CA TYR A 8 -7.21 8.26 -8.60
C TYR A 8 -5.86 8.90 -8.87
N LEU A 9 -5.83 10.22 -9.10
CA LEU A 9 -4.57 10.96 -9.28
C LEU A 9 -3.69 10.84 -8.03
N GLN A 10 -4.23 11.02 -6.82
CA GLN A 10 -3.46 10.86 -5.58
C GLN A 10 -2.92 9.44 -5.39
N SER A 11 -3.68 8.40 -5.79
CA SER A 11 -3.24 7.00 -5.70
C SER A 11 -2.22 6.64 -6.77
N PHE A 12 -2.41 7.14 -7.99
CA PHE A 12 -1.41 7.08 -9.06
C PHE A 12 -0.13 7.77 -8.61
N GLU A 13 -0.28 8.92 -7.94
CA GLU A 13 0.75 9.70 -7.26
C GLU A 13 1.25 9.11 -5.94
N LEU A 14 0.80 7.93 -5.55
CA LEU A 14 1.41 7.16 -4.47
C LEU A 14 2.33 6.05 -5.02
N GLY A 15 2.09 5.59 -6.27
CA GLY A 15 2.86 4.52 -6.95
C GLY A 15 3.96 4.91 -7.98
N GLY A 16 3.78 5.91 -8.87
CA GLY A 16 4.66 6.27 -10.04
C GLY A 16 5.65 7.43 -10.04
N GLU A 17 5.87 8.17 -11.15
CA GLU A 17 7.10 9.00 -11.38
C GLU A 17 7.06 10.55 -11.27
N ALA A 18 5.94 11.20 -10.99
CA ALA A 18 5.87 12.67 -10.94
C ALA A 18 6.51 13.27 -9.67
N ARG A 19 7.85 13.27 -9.50
CA ARG A 19 8.67 13.94 -8.42
C ARG A 19 8.23 13.78 -6.94
N HIS A 20 7.08 13.18 -6.65
CA HIS A 20 6.32 13.27 -5.41
C HIS A 20 5.74 11.92 -5.03
N LEU A 21 6.39 10.86 -5.51
CA LEU A 21 5.68 9.66 -5.83
C LEU A 21 6.49 8.44 -5.37
N GLN A 22 6.29 8.06 -4.10
CA GLN A 22 7.45 7.76 -3.25
C GLN A 22 7.44 6.38 -2.58
N ILE A 23 6.34 5.63 -2.40
CA ILE A 23 6.40 4.39 -1.56
C ILE A 23 7.24 3.30 -2.23
N ALA A 24 6.91 2.93 -3.47
CA ALA A 24 7.59 1.83 -4.17
C ALA A 24 9.09 2.11 -4.36
N ARG A 25 9.47 3.38 -4.55
CA ARG A 25 10.88 3.81 -4.64
C ARG A 25 11.55 3.91 -3.26
N LEU A 26 10.87 4.47 -2.26
CA LEU A 26 11.38 4.63 -0.89
C LEU A 26 11.70 3.29 -0.25
N LEU A 27 10.77 2.34 -0.36
CA LEU A 27 10.91 0.99 0.22
C LEU A 27 11.69 0.04 -0.70
N ASP A 28 11.85 0.40 -1.97
CA ASP A 28 12.47 -0.43 -3.02
C ASP A 28 11.76 -1.79 -3.23
N CYS A 29 10.47 -1.89 -2.93
CA CYS A 29 9.70 -3.13 -2.95
C CYS A 29 8.79 -3.30 -4.19
N THR A 30 8.19 -4.48 -4.32
CA THR A 30 7.12 -4.76 -5.30
C THR A 30 5.79 -4.16 -4.82
N THR A 31 5.03 -3.56 -5.75
CA THR A 31 3.67 -3.10 -5.45
C THR A 31 2.66 -4.20 -5.76
N TRP A 32 1.97 -4.69 -4.72
CA TRP A 32 0.92 -5.70 -4.85
C TRP A 32 -0.47 -5.06 -4.76
N SER A 33 -1.40 -5.49 -5.63
CA SER A 33 -2.79 -5.03 -5.58
C SER A 33 -3.78 -6.15 -5.93
N GLY A 34 -5.08 -5.87 -5.85
CA GLY A 34 -6.12 -6.77 -6.38
C GLY A 34 -6.14 -6.87 -7.91
N ALA A 35 -5.31 -6.08 -8.62
CA ALA A 35 -5.24 -6.03 -10.08
C ALA A 35 -6.62 -5.84 -10.75
N GLY A 36 -7.44 -5.00 -10.12
CA GLY A 36 -8.74 -4.53 -10.59
C GLY A 36 -8.71 -3.07 -11.05
N PRO A 37 -9.85 -2.52 -11.50
CA PRO A 37 -9.94 -1.14 -11.97
C PRO A 37 -9.87 -0.12 -10.82
N GLY A 38 -9.85 1.17 -11.17
CA GLY A 38 -9.92 2.28 -10.22
C GLY A 38 -8.60 2.48 -9.46
N LEU A 39 -8.65 2.61 -8.14
CA LEU A 39 -7.44 2.94 -7.36
C LEU A 39 -6.37 1.83 -7.40
N MET A 40 -6.77 0.56 -7.55
CA MET A 40 -5.84 -0.56 -7.77
C MET A 40 -5.05 -0.40 -9.09
N ASP A 41 -5.74 0.01 -10.16
CA ASP A 41 -5.12 0.32 -11.44
C ASP A 41 -4.22 1.56 -11.35
N ALA A 42 -4.63 2.57 -10.57
CA ALA A 42 -3.85 3.78 -10.34
C ALA A 42 -2.49 3.46 -9.69
N VAL A 43 -2.46 2.71 -8.58
CA VAL A 43 -1.20 2.34 -7.92
C VAL A 43 -0.32 1.43 -8.77
N THR A 44 -0.94 0.51 -9.51
CA THR A 44 -0.22 -0.43 -10.38
C THR A 44 0.47 0.32 -11.52
N LYS A 45 -0.27 1.18 -12.23
CA LYS A 45 0.29 2.03 -13.30
C LYS A 45 1.34 2.99 -12.76
N GLY A 46 1.10 3.53 -11.57
CA GLY A 46 2.09 4.29 -10.85
C GLY A 46 3.40 3.49 -10.76
N ALA A 47 3.40 2.38 -10.01
CA ALA A 47 4.61 1.59 -9.78
C ALA A 47 5.34 1.18 -11.08
N MET A 48 4.59 0.81 -12.13
CA MET A 48 5.15 0.54 -13.46
C MET A 48 5.87 1.76 -14.05
N GLN A 49 5.27 2.95 -13.98
CA GLN A 49 5.90 4.20 -14.43
C GLN A 49 7.16 4.54 -13.62
N ALA A 50 7.18 4.19 -12.32
CA ALA A 50 8.37 4.34 -11.48
C ALA A 50 9.51 3.35 -11.81
N GLY A 51 9.27 2.39 -12.71
CA GLY A 51 10.22 1.32 -13.03
C GLY A 51 10.31 0.23 -11.97
N LYS A 52 9.30 0.11 -11.09
CA LYS A 52 9.27 -0.88 -10.01
C LYS A 52 8.40 -2.08 -10.37
N PRO A 53 8.71 -3.28 -9.85
CA PRO A 53 7.90 -4.47 -10.10
C PRO A 53 6.50 -4.31 -9.52
N VAL A 54 5.53 -4.92 -10.20
CA VAL A 54 4.12 -4.96 -9.80
C VAL A 54 3.63 -6.40 -9.74
N GLY A 55 2.73 -6.65 -8.80
CA GLY A 55 2.13 -7.94 -8.52
C GLY A 55 0.61 -7.82 -8.35
N GLY A 56 -0.13 -8.87 -8.68
CA GLY A 56 -1.60 -8.84 -8.62
C GLY A 56 -2.26 -10.13 -8.13
N PHE A 57 -3.32 -10.01 -7.35
CA PHE A 57 -4.22 -11.12 -7.02
C PHE A 57 -5.65 -10.80 -7.47
N LYS A 58 -6.01 -11.30 -8.66
CA LYS A 58 -7.33 -11.11 -9.25
C LYS A 58 -8.34 -12.10 -8.69
N VAL A 59 -9.61 -11.73 -8.75
CA VAL A 59 -10.74 -12.65 -8.58
C VAL A 59 -11.69 -12.52 -9.77
N GLY A 60 -12.36 -13.60 -10.16
CA GLY A 60 -13.17 -13.63 -11.39
C GLY A 60 -14.40 -12.72 -11.39
N LYS A 61 -14.81 -12.22 -10.21
CA LYS A 61 -15.86 -11.23 -10.05
C LYS A 61 -15.40 -10.15 -9.09
N GLU A 62 -15.29 -8.93 -9.58
CA GLU A 62 -14.81 -7.78 -8.81
C GLU A 62 -15.68 -6.55 -9.10
N ALA A 63 -15.99 -5.75 -8.07
CA ALA A 63 -16.83 -4.55 -8.19
C ALA A 63 -18.21 -4.78 -8.87
N GLY A 64 -18.76 -6.00 -8.81
CA GLY A 64 -20.04 -6.35 -9.41
C GLY A 64 -19.96 -6.80 -10.87
N GLU A 65 -18.79 -6.69 -11.50
CA GLU A 65 -18.56 -7.08 -12.89
C GLU A 65 -17.83 -8.42 -12.97
N TRP A 66 -18.24 -9.26 -13.92
CA TRP A 66 -17.48 -10.44 -14.28
C TRP A 66 -16.29 -10.00 -15.13
N THR A 67 -15.09 -10.41 -14.78
CA THR A 67 -13.95 -10.25 -15.69
C THR A 67 -14.19 -11.19 -16.87
N ALA A 68 -14.54 -10.65 -18.04
CA ALA A 68 -14.83 -11.43 -19.24
C ALA A 68 -13.66 -12.32 -19.69
N SER A 69 -12.44 -12.05 -19.19
CA SER A 69 -11.28 -12.90 -19.35
C SER A 69 -10.58 -13.12 -18.01
N ASN A 70 -9.93 -14.28 -17.85
CA ASN A 70 -9.00 -14.55 -16.75
C ASN A 70 -7.68 -13.75 -16.88
N PHE A 71 -7.57 -12.90 -17.91
CA PHE A 71 -6.39 -12.14 -18.24
C PHE A 71 -6.49 -10.68 -17.81
N HIS A 72 -5.39 -10.13 -17.31
CA HIS A 72 -5.28 -8.70 -17.04
C HIS A 72 -5.08 -7.94 -18.37
N PRO A 73 -5.66 -6.73 -18.55
CA PRO A 73 -5.58 -6.00 -19.82
C PRO A 73 -4.16 -5.61 -20.27
N TYR A 74 -3.23 -5.43 -19.34
CA TYR A 74 -1.87 -4.97 -19.65
C TYR A 74 -0.76 -5.56 -18.76
N LEU A 75 -1.11 -6.35 -17.73
CA LEU A 75 -0.07 -6.94 -16.88
C LEU A 75 0.38 -8.27 -17.50
N PRO A 76 1.71 -8.56 -17.52
CA PRO A 76 2.20 -9.85 -17.95
C PRO A 76 1.63 -11.00 -17.10
N LEU A 77 1.52 -12.20 -17.69
CA LEU A 77 0.88 -13.34 -17.02
C LEU A 77 1.62 -13.81 -15.77
N GLU A 78 2.93 -13.58 -15.74
CA GLU A 78 3.83 -13.93 -14.65
C GLU A 78 3.74 -12.96 -13.46
N THR A 79 3.08 -11.81 -13.61
CA THR A 79 3.00 -10.78 -12.56
C THR A 79 1.68 -10.79 -11.79
N TYR A 80 0.74 -11.70 -12.08
CA TYR A 80 -0.48 -11.80 -11.29
C TYR A 80 -1.03 -13.22 -11.26
N LEU A 81 -1.82 -13.50 -10.23
CA LEU A 81 -2.54 -14.76 -10.05
C LEU A 81 -4.04 -14.51 -10.09
N THR A 82 -4.77 -15.41 -10.74
CA THR A 82 -6.24 -15.39 -10.73
C THR A 82 -6.75 -16.39 -9.70
N CYS A 83 -7.22 -15.87 -8.57
CA CYS A 83 -7.78 -16.63 -7.47
C CYS A 83 -9.24 -16.98 -7.74
N ARG A 84 -9.61 -18.24 -7.46
CA ARG A 84 -11.01 -18.68 -7.50
C ARG A 84 -11.83 -18.11 -6.34
N PHE A 85 -11.22 -18.01 -5.16
CA PHE A 85 -11.86 -17.56 -3.94
C PHE A 85 -11.23 -16.28 -3.44
N PHE A 86 -12.05 -15.38 -2.88
CA PHE A 86 -11.61 -14.11 -2.33
C PHE A 86 -10.65 -14.30 -1.14
N SER A 87 -10.87 -15.33 -0.31
CA SER A 87 -9.98 -15.68 0.79
C SER A 87 -8.55 -15.99 0.35
N ALA A 88 -8.38 -16.69 -0.79
CA ALA A 88 -7.05 -16.99 -1.31
C ALA A 88 -6.31 -15.73 -1.79
N ARG A 89 -7.05 -14.77 -2.39
CA ARG A 89 -6.50 -13.45 -2.73
C ARG A 89 -6.04 -12.72 -1.46
N LYS A 90 -6.89 -12.67 -0.42
CA LYS A 90 -6.55 -12.00 0.84
C LYS A 90 -5.29 -12.58 1.44
N HIS A 91 -5.24 -13.90 1.57
CA HIS A 91 -4.06 -14.60 2.07
C HIS A 91 -2.80 -14.28 1.25
N GLY A 92 -2.89 -14.29 -0.08
CA GLY A 92 -1.76 -13.93 -0.95
C GLY A 92 -1.25 -12.49 -0.74
N LEU A 93 -2.15 -11.53 -0.56
CA LEU A 93 -1.77 -10.14 -0.25
C LEU A 93 -1.11 -10.02 1.13
N ILE A 94 -1.60 -10.77 2.12
CA ILE A 94 -0.97 -10.86 3.45
C ILE A 94 0.44 -11.43 3.34
N ASP A 95 0.62 -12.54 2.65
CA ASP A 95 1.93 -13.19 2.49
C ASP A 95 2.95 -12.24 1.82
N CYS A 96 2.51 -11.38 0.90
CA CYS A 96 3.37 -10.38 0.26
C CYS A 96 3.77 -9.22 1.19
N ALA A 97 3.01 -8.97 2.25
CA ALA A 97 3.25 -7.88 3.20
C ALA A 97 4.12 -8.33 4.39
N VAL A 98 4.12 -9.62 4.72
CA VAL A 98 4.92 -10.17 5.83
C VAL A 98 6.42 -9.97 5.57
N ARG A 99 7.13 -9.54 6.61
CA ARG A 99 8.59 -9.37 6.61
C ARG A 99 9.23 -10.63 7.16
N ASN A 100 10.24 -11.15 6.45
CA ASN A 100 11.00 -12.32 6.88
C ASN A 100 12.40 -11.94 7.37
N ASP A 101 12.93 -10.81 6.90
CA ASP A 101 14.19 -10.25 7.34
C ASP A 101 14.02 -8.80 7.82
N SER A 102 14.86 -8.38 8.75
CA SER A 102 14.98 -6.97 9.18
C SER A 102 15.24 -5.99 8.02
N CYS A 103 15.92 -6.46 6.95
CA CYS A 103 16.20 -5.70 5.74
C CYS A 103 14.98 -5.57 4.82
N ASP A 104 13.94 -6.40 5.00
CA ASP A 104 12.71 -6.30 4.23
C ASP A 104 11.98 -5.01 4.62
N ARG A 105 11.55 -4.28 3.60
CA ARG A 105 10.74 -3.07 3.73
C ARG A 105 9.43 -3.29 2.99
N THR A 106 8.36 -3.46 3.76
CA THR A 106 7.01 -3.70 3.26
C THR A 106 6.06 -2.72 3.94
N ALA A 107 4.91 -2.47 3.34
CA ALA A 107 3.87 -1.68 3.97
C ALA A 107 2.52 -2.13 3.45
N VAL A 108 1.52 -2.05 4.30
CA VAL A 108 0.12 -2.16 3.88
C VAL A 108 -0.43 -0.75 3.75
N VAL A 109 -1.11 -0.46 2.65
CA VAL A 109 -1.75 0.84 2.42
C VAL A 109 -3.21 0.62 2.01
N ALA A 110 -4.14 1.03 2.87
CA ALA A 110 -5.56 1.08 2.56
C ALA A 110 -5.90 2.44 1.92
N LEU A 111 -6.34 2.42 0.67
CA LEU A 111 -6.82 3.60 -0.07
C LEU A 111 -8.34 3.74 0.07
N PRO A 112 -8.93 4.93 -0.16
CA PRO A 112 -10.38 5.12 -0.17
C PRO A 112 -11.12 4.06 -0.99
N GLY A 113 -11.95 3.27 -0.31
CA GLY A 113 -12.52 2.06 -0.88
C GLY A 113 -13.86 1.67 -0.28
N GLY A 114 -14.50 0.69 -0.92
CA GLY A 114 -15.79 0.15 -0.49
C GLY A 114 -15.64 -1.04 0.45
N VAL A 115 -16.69 -1.86 0.53
CA VAL A 115 -16.77 -3.03 1.42
C VAL A 115 -15.57 -3.98 1.29
N GLY A 116 -15.07 -4.23 0.08
CA GLY A 116 -13.91 -5.10 -0.12
C GLY A 116 -12.64 -4.57 0.53
N THR A 117 -12.40 -3.26 0.42
CA THR A 117 -11.27 -2.61 1.08
C THR A 117 -11.43 -2.59 2.59
N LEU A 118 -12.66 -2.36 3.09
CA LEU A 118 -12.94 -2.43 4.52
C LEU A 118 -12.73 -3.85 5.07
N ASP A 119 -13.14 -4.90 4.34
CA ASP A 119 -12.91 -6.29 4.71
C ASP A 119 -11.41 -6.61 4.83
N GLU A 120 -10.62 -6.27 3.80
CA GLU A 120 -9.17 -6.46 3.83
C GLU A 120 -8.50 -5.63 4.96
N MET A 121 -8.96 -4.40 5.18
CA MET A 121 -8.44 -3.50 6.23
C MET A 121 -8.70 -4.04 7.65
N PHE A 122 -9.91 -4.50 7.95
CA PHE A 122 -10.23 -5.06 9.27
C PHE A 122 -9.61 -6.44 9.49
N GLU A 123 -9.43 -7.24 8.42
CA GLU A 123 -8.67 -8.50 8.52
C GLU A 123 -7.21 -8.24 8.90
N ILE A 124 -6.57 -7.23 8.32
CA ILE A 124 -5.19 -6.85 8.66
C ILE A 124 -5.10 -6.35 10.09
N LEU A 125 -6.04 -5.50 10.54
CA LEU A 125 -6.10 -5.08 11.96
C LEU A 125 -6.15 -6.28 12.90
N ALA A 126 -7.05 -7.22 12.64
CA ALA A 126 -7.19 -8.43 13.45
C ALA A 126 -5.90 -9.28 13.44
N LEU A 127 -5.22 -9.40 12.30
CA LEU A 127 -3.98 -10.17 12.20
C LEU A 127 -2.80 -9.53 12.94
N ILE A 128 -2.69 -8.20 12.94
CA ILE A 128 -1.68 -7.48 13.74
C ILE A 128 -2.02 -7.61 15.23
N GLN A 129 -3.29 -7.39 15.61
CA GLN A 129 -3.78 -7.55 16.97
C GLN A 129 -3.52 -8.96 17.54
N LEU A 130 -3.69 -9.99 16.72
CA LEU A 130 -3.45 -11.39 17.08
C LEU A 130 -1.97 -11.80 16.98
N GLU A 131 -1.05 -10.86 16.72
CA GLU A 131 0.38 -11.10 16.56
C GLU A 131 0.71 -12.15 15.47
N ARG A 132 -0.17 -12.28 14.47
CA ARG A 132 0.02 -13.17 13.31
C ARG A 132 0.83 -12.54 12.20
N ILE A 133 0.83 -11.21 12.15
CA ILE A 133 1.69 -10.40 11.30
C ILE A 133 2.35 -9.37 12.20
N GLY A 134 3.63 -9.10 11.99
CA GLY A 134 4.28 -7.97 12.64
C GLY A 134 4.76 -8.20 14.07
N SER A 135 4.65 -9.43 14.61
CA SER A 135 5.02 -9.76 15.99
C SER A 135 6.53 -9.67 16.25
N GLU A 136 7.35 -10.24 15.37
CA GLU A 136 8.82 -10.10 15.44
C GLU A 136 9.31 -8.90 14.64
N LEU A 137 8.75 -8.70 13.43
CA LEU A 137 9.13 -7.64 12.50
C LEU A 137 7.90 -6.82 12.13
N PRO A 138 7.66 -5.67 12.78
CA PRO A 138 6.46 -4.86 12.58
C PRO A 138 6.24 -4.50 11.10
N VAL A 139 4.99 -4.60 10.64
CA VAL A 139 4.58 -4.19 9.29
C VAL A 139 3.79 -2.90 9.41
N PRO A 140 4.24 -1.77 8.85
CA PRO A 140 3.53 -0.51 8.93
C PRO A 140 2.22 -0.62 8.14
N PHE A 141 1.11 -0.32 8.80
CA PHE A 141 -0.22 -0.27 8.19
C PHE A 141 -0.71 1.18 8.09
N LEU A 142 -0.90 1.67 6.87
CA LEU A 142 -1.34 3.03 6.60
C LEU A 142 -2.77 3.05 6.05
N VAL A 143 -3.56 4.01 6.49
CA VAL A 143 -4.89 4.30 5.95
C VAL A 143 -4.89 5.70 5.36
N MET A 144 -5.07 5.79 4.05
CA MET A 144 -5.10 7.06 3.33
C MET A 144 -6.49 7.68 3.44
N ASN A 145 -6.61 8.74 4.24
CA ASN A 145 -7.84 9.44 4.57
C ASN A 145 -8.04 10.68 3.67
N TYR A 146 -7.86 10.51 2.36
CA TYR A 146 -8.04 11.61 1.39
C TYR A 146 -9.41 12.26 1.55
N ASP A 147 -9.42 13.59 1.66
CA ASP A 147 -10.63 14.39 1.86
C ASP A 147 -11.51 13.93 3.04
N SER A 148 -10.89 13.38 4.10
CA SER A 148 -11.62 12.86 5.25
C SER A 148 -12.57 11.69 4.92
N PHE A 149 -12.26 10.91 3.89
CA PHE A 149 -13.09 9.78 3.42
C PHE A 149 -13.48 8.81 4.55
N TYR A 150 -12.55 8.48 5.44
CA TYR A 150 -12.75 7.55 6.55
C TYR A 150 -13.25 8.20 7.83
N LYS A 151 -13.50 9.52 7.87
CA LYS A 151 -13.89 10.22 9.10
C LYS A 151 -15.05 9.55 9.84
N LYS A 152 -16.14 9.20 9.13
CA LYS A 152 -17.30 8.57 9.76
C LYS A 152 -17.01 7.17 10.30
N LEU A 153 -16.08 6.44 9.68
CA LEU A 153 -15.64 5.14 10.17
C LEU A 153 -14.80 5.30 11.44
N LEU A 154 -13.90 6.28 11.46
CA LEU A 154 -13.08 6.59 12.63
C LEU A 154 -13.95 7.08 13.80
N ASP A 155 -14.94 7.93 13.53
CA ASP A 155 -15.94 8.36 14.53
C ASP A 155 -16.67 7.12 15.12
N PHE A 156 -17.10 6.18 14.27
CA PHE A 156 -17.76 4.93 14.69
C PHE A 156 -16.86 4.00 15.51
N LEU A 157 -15.56 3.94 15.20
CA LEU A 157 -14.61 3.18 16.01
C LEU A 157 -14.42 3.82 17.40
N GLY A 158 -14.49 5.15 17.48
CA GLY A 158 -14.56 5.87 18.76
C GLY A 158 -15.80 5.50 19.57
N ASP A 159 -16.98 5.44 18.94
CA ASP A 159 -18.20 4.97 19.60
C ASP A 159 -18.07 3.52 20.11
N CYS A 160 -17.36 2.66 19.36
CA CYS A 160 -17.06 1.28 19.80
C CYS A 160 -16.15 1.23 21.03
N GLU A 161 -15.18 2.14 21.15
CA GLU A 161 -14.36 2.28 22.36
C GLU A 161 -15.21 2.69 23.55
N ASP A 162 -16.11 3.67 23.38
CA ASP A 162 -17.03 4.12 24.42
C ASP A 162 -17.99 3.00 24.87
N TRP A 163 -18.36 2.09 23.96
CA TRP A 163 -19.20 0.93 24.26
C TRP A 163 -18.41 -0.26 24.83
N GLY A 164 -17.08 -0.18 24.86
CA GLY A 164 -16.19 -1.23 25.36
C GLY A 164 -16.07 -2.45 24.45
N THR A 165 -16.42 -2.32 23.16
CA THR A 165 -16.21 -3.39 22.16
C THR A 165 -14.84 -3.33 21.51
N VAL A 166 -14.18 -2.17 21.59
CA VAL A 166 -12.78 -1.94 21.23
C VAL A 166 -12.06 -1.42 22.47
N ALA A 167 -10.86 -1.93 22.77
CA ALA A 167 -10.10 -1.40 23.89
C ALA A 167 -9.59 0.00 23.57
N LYS A 168 -9.48 0.85 24.59
CA LYS A 168 -9.03 2.22 24.43
C LYS A 168 -7.65 2.26 23.75
N ASP A 169 -7.53 3.11 22.72
CA ASP A 169 -6.30 3.31 21.92
C ASP A 169 -5.82 2.04 21.16
N GLU A 170 -6.58 0.94 21.19
CA GLU A 170 -6.20 -0.33 20.57
C GLU A 170 -6.06 -0.16 19.06
N VAL A 171 -7.13 0.22 18.37
CA VAL A 171 -7.11 0.37 16.91
C VAL A 171 -6.20 1.51 16.48
N ALA A 172 -6.18 2.61 17.23
CA ALA A 172 -5.31 3.75 16.97
C ALA A 172 -3.81 3.40 17.01
N SER A 173 -3.43 2.39 17.79
CA SER A 173 -2.04 1.90 17.88
C SER A 173 -1.62 0.95 16.74
N LEU A 174 -2.58 0.37 16.01
CA LEU A 174 -2.32 -0.67 15.01
C LEU A 174 -2.10 -0.12 13.59
N TRP A 175 -2.49 1.12 13.34
CA TRP A 175 -2.35 1.75 12.03
C TRP A 175 -1.95 3.22 12.11
N LYS A 176 -1.56 3.77 10.97
CA LYS A 176 -1.29 5.19 10.80
C LYS A 176 -2.29 5.77 9.82
N ILE A 177 -3.14 6.67 10.29
CA ILE A 177 -3.99 7.49 9.41
C ILE A 177 -3.11 8.57 8.76
N CYS A 178 -3.25 8.75 7.44
CA CYS A 178 -2.54 9.77 6.67
C CYS A 178 -3.53 10.56 5.81
N ASP A 179 -3.53 11.89 5.93
CA ASP A 179 -4.39 12.75 5.12
C ASP A 179 -3.75 13.10 3.76
N SER A 180 -2.46 12.78 3.58
CA SER A 180 -1.70 13.08 2.37
C SER A 180 -0.62 12.05 2.07
N ASN A 181 -0.20 11.97 0.79
CA ASN A 181 0.93 11.14 0.37
C ASN A 181 2.22 11.52 1.13
N SER A 182 2.49 12.81 1.31
CA SER A 182 3.67 13.28 2.04
C SER A 182 3.73 12.79 3.49
N GLU A 183 2.59 12.71 4.16
CA GLU A 183 2.54 12.20 5.53
C GLU A 183 2.85 10.70 5.58
N ALA A 184 2.24 9.91 4.69
CA ALA A 184 2.52 8.48 4.55
C ALA A 184 4.02 8.21 4.33
N LEU A 185 4.66 9.07 3.55
CA LEU A 185 6.04 8.90 3.14
C LEU A 185 7.03 9.33 4.19
N SER A 186 6.72 10.41 4.90
CA SER A 186 7.48 10.83 6.08
C SER A 186 7.42 9.74 7.16
N TYR A 187 6.22 9.19 7.41
CA TYR A 187 6.04 8.09 8.35
C TYR A 187 6.84 6.85 7.97
N LEU A 188 6.78 6.40 6.71
CA LEU A 188 7.54 5.23 6.25
C LEU A 188 9.05 5.46 6.28
N ALA A 189 9.51 6.67 5.95
CA ALA A 189 10.92 7.03 6.02
C ALA A 189 11.45 7.02 7.47
N GLU A 190 10.64 7.50 8.42
CA GLU A 190 10.96 7.45 9.85
C GLU A 190 10.93 6.01 10.38
N PHE A 191 9.88 5.26 10.06
CA PHE A 191 9.70 3.87 10.48
C PHE A 191 10.88 2.98 10.08
N TYR A 192 11.45 3.20 8.90
CA TYR A 192 12.58 2.44 8.36
C TYR A 192 13.95 3.15 8.48
N ASP A 193 14.03 4.28 9.17
CA ASP A 193 15.23 5.13 9.27
C ASP A 193 15.94 5.41 7.92
N LEU A 194 15.15 5.78 6.91
CA LEU A 194 15.63 6.04 5.56
C LEU A 194 16.16 7.47 5.36
N SER A 195 16.17 8.27 6.43
CA SER A 195 16.59 9.67 6.48
C SER A 195 18.01 9.95 5.97
N SER A 196 18.83 8.90 5.80
CA SER A 196 20.25 8.97 5.43
C SER A 196 20.62 8.44 4.03
N ILE A 197 19.67 7.88 3.28
CA ILE A 197 19.98 7.22 1.98
C ILE A 197 20.17 8.24 0.85
N ASP A 198 19.47 9.38 0.90
CA ASP A 198 19.52 10.39 -0.16
C ASP A 198 20.86 11.16 -0.21
N LYS A 199 21.56 11.29 0.93
CA LYS A 199 22.88 11.94 0.98
C LYS A 199 23.97 11.13 0.29
N ARG A 200 23.91 9.80 0.37
CA ARG A 200 24.94 8.90 -0.22
C ARG A 200 24.80 8.78 -1.73
N VAL A 201 23.58 8.82 -2.27
CA VAL A 201 23.36 8.78 -3.72
C VAL A 201 23.80 10.10 -4.39
N HIS A 202 23.65 11.24 -3.69
CA HIS A 202 24.18 12.52 -4.16
C HIS A 202 25.72 12.58 -4.14
N GLU A 203 26.38 12.11 -3.07
CA GLU A 203 27.86 12.11 -3.00
C GLU A 203 28.53 11.15 -3.98
N VAL A 204 27.92 9.99 -4.26
CA VAL A 204 28.47 9.02 -5.24
C VAL A 204 28.35 9.56 -6.67
N ASN A 205 27.27 10.27 -7.02
CA ASN A 205 27.11 10.91 -8.33
C ASN A 205 28.00 12.15 -8.52
N LEU A 206 28.37 12.85 -7.44
CA LEU A 206 29.33 13.96 -7.49
C LEU A 206 30.78 13.48 -7.65
N LYS A 207 31.13 12.31 -7.09
CA LYS A 207 32.46 11.71 -7.24
C LYS A 207 32.68 11.03 -8.59
N SER A 208 31.65 10.48 -9.23
CA SER A 208 31.77 9.88 -10.57
C SER A 208 31.91 10.91 -11.69
N THR A 209 31.37 12.13 -11.50
CA THR A 209 31.47 13.23 -12.47
C THR A 209 32.78 14.03 -12.38
N HIS A 210 33.52 13.95 -11.27
CA HIS A 210 34.82 14.63 -11.09
C HIS A 210 36.04 13.73 -11.35
N GLY A 211 35.84 12.46 -11.73
CA GLY A 211 36.92 11.50 -12.00
C GLY A 211 37.35 11.37 -13.47
N ILE A 212 36.78 12.17 -14.38
CA ILE A 212 37.08 12.10 -15.83
C ILE A 212 37.56 13.48 -16.35
N VAL A 213 38.40 14.19 -15.60
CA VAL A 213 39.25 15.26 -16.15
C VAL A 213 40.54 15.34 -15.33
N SER A 214 41.51 14.47 -15.65
CA SER A 214 42.95 14.73 -15.54
C SER A 214 43.73 13.59 -16.18
#